data_AF-X0TCM7-F1
#
_entry.id   AF-X0TCM7-F1
#
_cell.length_a   1.000
_cell.length_b   1.000
_cell.length_c   1.000
_cell.angle_alpha   90.00
_cell.angle_beta   90.00
_cell.angle_gamma   90.00
#
_symmetry.space_group_name_H-M   'P 1'
#
loop_
_entity.id
_entity.type
_entity.pdbx_description
1 polymer ?
#
loop_
_entity_poly.entity_id
_entity_poly.type
_entity_poly.pdbx_seq_one_letter_code
_entity_poly.pdbx_strand_id
1 'polypeptide(L)'
;MYPGGVNFSLYSKNSMALELLLFDDVDDSKPARVIKLDPQLNRTFHYWHVFVPGLKPGQMYAYRAYGPFDPKRGHRFDSQKVLLDPYGRGVAIPTNYSREAASRPGDNASFAMKSVLADLSNYDWEDDAPLHHPFSQTI
;
A
#
# COMPACT_ATOMS: atom_id res chain seq x y z
N MET A 1 -10.17 9.51 4.80
CA MET A 1 -10.74 8.46 5.68
C MET A 1 -12.25 8.65 5.71
N TYR A 2 -13.02 7.58 5.90
CA TYR A 2 -14.46 7.70 6.10
C TYR A 2 -14.77 7.69 7.60
N PRO A 3 -15.86 8.31 8.07
CA PRO A 3 -16.28 8.18 9.46
C PRO A 3 -16.38 6.69 9.82
N GLY A 4 -15.54 6.22 10.74
CA GLY A 4 -15.56 4.84 11.22
C GLY A 4 -14.65 3.83 10.51
N GLY A 5 -13.81 4.24 9.55
CA GLY A 5 -12.81 3.32 8.97
C GLY A 5 -12.10 3.80 7.71
N VAL A 6 -11.45 2.86 7.04
CA VAL A 6 -10.54 3.14 5.92
C VAL A 6 -10.93 2.30 4.72
N ASN A 7 -11.06 2.95 3.57
CA ASN A 7 -11.25 2.26 2.31
C ASN A 7 -9.90 2.12 1.60
N PHE A 8 -9.52 0.89 1.29
CA PHE A 8 -8.33 0.57 0.50
C PHE A 8 -8.75 0.32 -0.94
N SER A 9 -7.98 0.84 -1.90
CA SER A 9 -8.21 0.60 -3.32
C SER A 9 -6.87 0.48 -4.04
N LEU A 10 -6.72 -0.59 -4.84
CA LEU A 10 -5.49 -0.90 -5.55
C LEU A 10 -5.79 -1.38 -6.96
N TYR A 11 -5.15 -0.76 -7.95
CA TYR A 11 -5.22 -1.23 -9.33
C TYR A 11 -4.34 -2.47 -9.52
N SER A 12 -4.91 -3.55 -10.03
CA SER A 12 -4.16 -4.70 -10.53
C SER A 12 -5.00 -5.53 -11.50
N LYS A 13 -4.72 -5.37 -12.79
CA LYS A 13 -5.43 -6.08 -13.88
C LYS A 13 -5.18 -7.59 -13.87
N ASN A 14 -3.93 -8.00 -13.67
CA ASN A 14 -3.50 -9.39 -13.88
C ASN A 14 -3.40 -10.21 -12.58
N SER A 15 -3.68 -9.61 -11.42
CA SER A 15 -3.74 -10.40 -10.18
C SER A 15 -5.00 -11.27 -10.15
N MET A 16 -4.85 -12.46 -9.57
CA MET A 16 -5.91 -13.43 -9.34
C MET A 16 -6.49 -13.30 -7.92
N ALA A 17 -5.67 -12.89 -6.96
CA ALA A 17 -6.09 -12.60 -5.58
C ALA A 17 -5.19 -11.51 -4.99
N LEU A 18 -5.67 -10.88 -3.92
CA LEU A 18 -4.96 -9.84 -3.22
C LEU A 18 -5.18 -9.98 -1.71
N GLU A 19 -4.13 -9.79 -0.94
CA GLU A 19 -4.19 -9.73 0.52
C GLU A 19 -3.77 -8.36 1.00
N LEU A 20 -4.58 -7.75 1.85
CA LEU A 20 -4.22 -6.60 2.65
C LEU A 20 -3.61 -7.10 3.96
N LEU A 21 -2.37 -6.69 4.22
CA LEU A 21 -1.60 -7.03 5.41
C LEU A 21 -1.64 -5.84 6.36
N LEU A 22 -2.02 -6.05 7.62
CA LEU A 22 -1.99 -5.04 8.67
C LEU A 22 -0.95 -5.45 9.72
N PHE A 23 -0.07 -4.51 10.08
CA PHE A 23 1.01 -4.71 11.04
C PHE A 23 0.81 -3.79 12.24
N ASP A 24 1.21 -4.25 13.43
CA ASP A 24 1.15 -3.41 14.63
C ASP A 24 2.42 -2.54 14.74
N ASP A 25 3.55 -3.07 14.27
CA ASP A 25 4.85 -2.37 14.26
C ASP A 25 5.56 -2.44 12.89
N VAL A 26 6.50 -1.52 12.66
CA VAL A 26 7.29 -1.47 11.43
C VAL A 26 8.28 -2.64 11.35
N ASP A 27 8.82 -3.08 12.48
CA ASP A 27 9.80 -4.17 12.57
C ASP A 27 9.15 -5.56 12.62
N ASP A 28 7.81 -5.63 12.58
CA ASP A 28 7.09 -6.89 12.60
C ASP A 28 7.43 -7.78 11.40
N SER A 29 7.84 -9.02 11.71
CA SER A 29 8.12 -10.08 10.73
C SER A 29 6.87 -10.73 10.15
N LYS A 30 5.70 -10.48 10.75
CA LYS A 30 4.40 -11.03 10.32
C LYS A 30 3.30 -10.00 10.55
N PRO A 31 2.27 -9.97 9.69
CA PRO A 31 1.11 -9.12 9.92
C PRO A 31 0.32 -9.61 11.14
N ALA A 32 -0.16 -8.67 11.95
CA ALA A 32 -1.13 -8.92 13.01
C ALA A 32 -2.47 -9.40 12.44
N ARG A 33 -2.84 -8.92 11.24
CA ARG A 33 -4.05 -9.33 10.54
C ARG A 33 -3.85 -9.39 9.03
N VAL A 34 -4.37 -10.45 8.42
CA VAL A 34 -4.43 -10.60 6.96
C VAL A 34 -5.89 -10.58 6.52
N ILE A 35 -6.21 -9.71 5.58
CA ILE A 35 -7.53 -9.59 4.97
C ILE A 35 -7.40 -10.05 3.53
N LYS A 36 -7.99 -11.21 3.21
CA LYS A 36 -8.08 -11.72 1.84
C LYS A 36 -9.20 -10.99 1.11
N LEU A 37 -8.92 -10.41 -0.04
CA LEU A 37 -9.92 -9.75 -0.87
C LEU A 37 -10.58 -10.79 -1.78
N ASP A 38 -11.90 -10.87 -1.71
CA ASP A 38 -12.70 -11.77 -2.54
C ASP A 38 -12.75 -11.25 -3.99
N PRO A 39 -12.38 -12.03 -5.02
CA PRO A 39 -12.36 -11.58 -6.40
C PRO A 39 -13.74 -11.20 -6.99
N GLN A 40 -14.85 -11.63 -6.38
CA GLN A 40 -16.22 -11.32 -6.80
C GLN A 40 -16.78 -10.12 -6.04
N LEU A 41 -16.51 -10.02 -4.74
CA LEU A 41 -17.08 -8.97 -3.89
C LEU A 41 -16.19 -7.72 -3.78
N ASN A 42 -14.88 -7.90 -3.82
CA ASN A 42 -13.86 -6.87 -3.55
C ASN A 42 -13.13 -6.43 -4.82
N ARG A 43 -13.72 -6.63 -5.99
CA ARG A 43 -13.10 -6.24 -7.26
C ARG A 43 -14.14 -5.65 -8.20
N THR A 44 -13.88 -4.43 -8.64
CA THR A 44 -14.64 -3.76 -9.70
C THR A 44 -13.70 -3.50 -10.87
N PHE A 45 -13.94 -4.22 -11.98
CA PHE A 45 -13.07 -4.21 -13.16
C PHE A 45 -11.62 -4.62 -12.83
N HIS A 46 -10.69 -3.67 -12.81
CA HIS A 46 -9.27 -3.90 -12.50
C HIS A 46 -8.84 -3.32 -11.15
N TYR A 47 -9.79 -2.78 -10.38
CA TYR A 47 -9.54 -2.24 -9.05
C TYR A 47 -10.01 -3.23 -7.99
N TRP A 48 -9.11 -3.55 -7.09
CA TRP A 48 -9.37 -4.27 -5.85
C TRP A 48 -9.69 -3.26 -4.77
N HIS A 49 -10.71 -3.52 -3.96
CA HIS A 49 -11.12 -2.59 -2.91
C HIS A 49 -11.68 -3.31 -1.68
N VAL A 50 -11.44 -2.75 -0.51
CA VAL A 50 -12.02 -3.25 0.74
C VAL A 50 -12.12 -2.11 1.76
N PHE A 51 -13.27 -2.02 2.41
CA PHE A 51 -13.45 -1.14 3.56
C PHE A 51 -13.14 -1.91 4.84
N VAL A 52 -12.25 -1.35 5.66
CA VAL A 52 -11.89 -1.91 6.97
C VAL A 52 -12.36 -0.95 8.07
N PRO A 53 -13.33 -1.36 8.90
CA PRO A 53 -13.83 -0.52 9.99
C PRO A 53 -12.79 -0.38 11.11
N GLY A 54 -12.82 0.77 11.78
CA GLY A 54 -12.06 1.03 13.00
C GLY A 54 -10.57 1.34 12.83
N LEU A 55 -10.03 1.26 11.62
CA LEU A 55 -8.63 1.65 11.38
C LEU A 55 -8.45 3.16 11.53
N LYS A 56 -7.30 3.54 12.09
CA LYS A 56 -6.92 4.92 12.39
C LYS A 56 -5.62 5.31 11.67
N PRO A 57 -5.35 6.61 11.48
CA PRO A 57 -4.05 7.10 11.03
C PRO A 57 -2.89 6.48 11.80
N GLY A 58 -1.77 6.26 11.12
CA GLY A 58 -0.61 5.57 11.67
C GLY A 58 -0.63 4.06 11.48
N GLN A 59 -1.76 3.45 11.12
CA GLN A 59 -1.82 2.03 10.78
C GLN A 59 -0.82 1.68 9.68
N MET A 60 0.04 0.71 9.96
CA MET A 60 0.99 0.18 8.99
C MET A 60 0.33 -0.95 8.20
N TYR A 61 0.50 -0.91 6.89
CA TYR A 61 -0.11 -1.87 5.99
C TYR A 61 0.76 -2.15 4.78
N ALA A 62 0.48 -3.25 4.11
CA ALA A 62 1.09 -3.60 2.84
C ALA A 62 0.18 -4.57 2.08
N TYR A 63 0.61 -5.01 0.89
CA TYR A 63 -0.12 -5.98 0.10
C TYR A 63 0.69 -7.21 -0.26
N ARG A 64 0.00 -8.33 -0.48
CA ARG A 64 0.50 -9.47 -1.28
C ARG A 64 -0.41 -9.67 -2.47
N ALA A 65 0.20 -9.83 -3.64
CA ALA A 65 -0.53 -10.04 -4.89
C ALA A 65 -0.25 -11.43 -5.43
N TYR A 66 -1.31 -12.15 -5.76
CA TYR A 66 -1.26 -13.47 -6.37
C TYR A 66 -1.54 -13.34 -7.86
N GLY A 67 -0.85 -14.13 -8.68
CA GLY A 67 -1.05 -14.13 -10.12
C GLY A 67 -0.02 -15.01 -10.83
N PRO A 68 0.00 -14.97 -12.16
CA PRO A 68 0.95 -15.77 -12.94
C PRO A 68 2.40 -15.34 -12.70
N PHE A 69 3.30 -16.32 -12.63
CA PHE A 69 4.74 -16.11 -12.74
C PHE A 69 5.23 -16.67 -14.08
N ASP A 70 5.26 -15.80 -15.09
CA ASP A 70 5.77 -16.09 -16.43
C ASP A 70 6.64 -14.92 -16.92
N PRO A 71 7.94 -14.91 -16.56
CA PRO A 71 8.84 -13.81 -16.91
C PRO A 71 8.99 -13.58 -18.41
N LYS A 72 8.80 -14.61 -19.24
CA LYS A 72 8.87 -14.47 -20.71
C LYS A 72 7.73 -13.62 -21.27
N ARG A 73 6.58 -13.63 -20.58
CA ARG A 73 5.41 -12.78 -20.88
C ARG A 73 5.33 -11.53 -20.00
N GLY A 74 6.37 -11.27 -19.19
CA GLY A 74 6.43 -10.12 -18.28
C GLY A 74 5.64 -10.29 -16.97
N HIS A 75 5.02 -11.44 -16.72
CA HIS A 75 4.31 -11.71 -15.48
C HIS A 75 5.29 -12.13 -14.37
N ARG A 76 5.31 -11.40 -13.26
CA ARG A 76 6.26 -11.60 -12.15
C ARG A 76 5.58 -11.58 -10.78
N PHE A 77 4.34 -12.08 -10.70
CA PHE A 77 3.65 -12.14 -9.41
C PHE A 77 4.36 -13.12 -8.48
N ASP A 78 4.70 -12.64 -7.29
CA ASP A 78 5.28 -13.44 -6.22
C ASP A 78 4.54 -13.09 -4.92
N SER A 79 3.66 -13.99 -4.48
CA SER A 79 2.84 -13.78 -3.29
C SER A 79 3.61 -13.87 -1.98
N GLN A 80 4.88 -14.26 -2.01
CA GLN A 80 5.75 -14.20 -0.83
C GLN A 80 6.22 -12.76 -0.57
N LYS A 81 6.11 -11.87 -1.55
CA LYS A 81 6.59 -10.49 -1.45
C LYS A 81 5.54 -9.56 -0.86
N VAL A 82 5.94 -8.88 0.20
CA VAL A 82 5.27 -7.71 0.74
C VAL A 82 5.54 -6.53 -0.19
N LEU A 83 4.44 -5.94 -0.67
CA LEU A 83 4.42 -4.84 -1.63
C LEU A 83 3.88 -3.58 -0.96
N LEU A 84 4.54 -2.46 -1.24
CA LEU A 84 4.03 -1.13 -0.87
C LEU A 84 2.79 -0.78 -1.68
N ASP A 85 1.94 0.07 -1.10
CA ASP A 85 0.86 0.71 -1.83
C ASP A 85 1.44 1.77 -2.80
N PRO A 86 1.23 1.63 -4.12
CA PRO A 86 1.66 2.65 -5.09
C PRO A 86 0.94 4.00 -4.92
N TYR A 87 -0.21 4.02 -4.24
CA TYR A 87 -0.96 5.24 -3.89
C TYR A 87 -0.73 5.67 -2.43
N GLY A 88 0.13 4.95 -1.70
CA GLY A 88 0.45 5.25 -0.31
C GLY A 88 1.03 6.66 -0.14
N ARG A 89 0.66 7.32 0.95
CA ARG A 89 1.07 8.70 1.26
C ARG A 89 2.20 8.80 2.29
N GLY A 90 2.55 7.67 2.90
CA GLY A 90 3.66 7.54 3.83
C GLY A 90 4.22 6.13 3.79
N VAL A 91 5.50 6.00 4.13
CA VAL A 91 6.23 4.73 4.18
C VAL A 91 7.04 4.69 5.46
N ALA A 92 6.91 3.59 6.21
CA ALA A 92 7.74 3.26 7.35
C ALA A 92 8.82 2.26 6.92
N ILE A 93 10.05 2.51 7.36
CA ILE A 93 11.23 1.71 7.01
C ILE A 93 11.66 0.94 8.25
N PRO A 94 11.70 -0.40 8.22
CA PRO A 94 12.15 -1.19 9.36
C PRO A 94 13.65 -1.08 9.56
N THR A 95 14.11 -1.34 10.79
CA THR A 95 15.52 -1.28 11.20
C THR A 95 16.39 -2.22 10.38
N ASN A 96 15.86 -3.39 10.02
CA ASN A 96 16.53 -4.44 9.25
C ASN A 96 16.23 -4.36 7.74
N TYR A 97 15.80 -3.21 7.22
CA TYR A 97 15.46 -3.06 5.80
C TYR A 97 16.55 -3.63 4.88
N SER A 98 16.14 -4.49 3.94
CA SER A 98 17.03 -5.02 2.91
C SER A 98 16.33 -5.08 1.57
N ARG A 99 16.89 -4.35 0.60
CA ARG A 99 16.45 -4.40 -0.79
C ARG A 99 16.77 -5.76 -1.43
N GLU A 100 17.88 -6.37 -1.03
CA GLU A 100 18.34 -7.66 -1.54
C GLU A 100 17.37 -8.77 -1.15
N ALA A 101 16.79 -8.73 0.05
CA ALA A 101 15.75 -9.67 0.48
C ALA A 101 14.52 -9.65 -0.43
N ALA A 102 14.19 -8.50 -1.05
CA ALA A 102 13.10 -8.41 -2.03
C ALA A 102 13.40 -9.14 -3.35
N SER A 103 14.68 -9.33 -3.69
CA SER A 103 15.12 -9.99 -4.94
C SER A 103 15.45 -11.48 -4.77
N ARG A 104 15.57 -11.98 -3.55
CA ARG A 104 15.82 -13.41 -3.25
C ARG A 104 14.51 -14.17 -3.07
N PRO A 105 14.43 -15.49 -3.29
CA PRO A 105 13.24 -16.27 -2.94
C PRO A 105 12.87 -16.17 -1.45
N GLY A 106 11.60 -16.32 -1.10
CA GLY A 106 11.12 -16.34 0.28
C GLY A 106 10.32 -15.11 0.71
N ASP A 107 9.71 -15.19 1.90
CA ASP A 107 9.02 -14.06 2.51
C ASP A 107 10.00 -12.94 2.86
N ASN A 108 9.63 -11.69 2.58
CA ASN A 108 10.43 -10.51 2.92
C ASN A 108 9.77 -9.61 3.97
N ALA A 109 8.68 -10.03 4.63
CA ALA A 109 7.93 -9.19 5.58
C ALA A 109 8.79 -8.57 6.67
N SER A 110 9.78 -9.30 7.19
CA SER A 110 10.73 -8.78 8.17
C SER A 110 11.57 -7.63 7.64
N PHE A 111 11.88 -7.59 6.34
CA PHE A 111 12.83 -6.65 5.72
C PHE A 111 12.16 -5.58 4.86
N ALA A 112 10.86 -5.71 4.62
CA ALA A 112 10.12 -4.86 3.70
C ALA A 112 9.65 -3.58 4.40
N MET A 113 9.75 -2.47 3.68
CA MET A 113 9.04 -1.25 4.04
C MET A 113 7.53 -1.49 4.08
N LYS A 114 6.83 -0.76 4.93
CA LYS A 114 5.38 -0.83 5.10
C LYS A 114 4.77 0.52 4.76
N SER A 115 3.64 0.55 4.06
CA SER A 115 2.88 1.77 3.84
C SER A 115 2.22 2.21 5.14
N VAL A 116 2.06 3.52 5.33
CA VAL A 116 1.42 4.09 6.53
C VAL A 116 0.19 4.85 6.10
N LEU A 117 -0.91 4.61 6.81
CA LEU A 117 -2.12 5.40 6.64
C LEU A 117 -1.88 6.82 7.16
N ALA A 118 -1.79 7.79 6.25
CA ALA A 118 -1.66 9.20 6.59
C ALA A 118 -3.02 9.88 6.78
N ASP A 119 -3.12 10.75 7.78
CA ASP A 119 -4.21 11.71 7.87
C ASP A 119 -3.86 12.95 7.04
N LEU A 120 -4.66 13.23 6.02
CA LEU A 120 -4.49 14.40 5.16
C LEU A 120 -5.52 15.50 5.45
N SER A 121 -6.51 15.23 6.30
CA SER A 121 -7.63 16.15 6.56
C SER A 121 -7.33 17.20 7.63
N ASN A 122 -6.34 16.97 8.49
CA ASN A 122 -6.08 17.82 9.65
C ASN A 122 -4.96 18.84 9.44
N TYR A 123 -4.42 18.96 8.22
CA TYR A 123 -3.43 19.99 7.92
C TYR A 123 -4.15 21.32 7.68
N ASP A 124 -3.86 22.30 8.53
CA ASP A 124 -4.34 23.67 8.36
C ASP A 124 -3.42 24.43 7.41
N TRP A 125 -3.94 24.81 6.25
CA TRP A 125 -3.21 25.61 5.27
C TRP A 125 -3.23 27.10 5.59
N GLU A 126 -3.97 27.52 6.63
CA GLU A 126 -4.17 28.92 6.99
C GLU A 126 -4.62 29.73 5.75
N ASP A 127 -3.89 30.77 5.39
CA ASP A 127 -4.16 31.64 4.24
C ASP A 127 -3.33 31.27 2.99
N ASP A 128 -2.67 30.10 2.96
CA ASP A 128 -1.86 29.68 1.81
C ASP A 128 -2.73 29.54 0.56
N ALA A 129 -2.32 30.24 -0.50
CA ALA A 129 -2.99 30.24 -1.78
C ALA A 129 -1.96 30.27 -2.91
N PRO A 130 -2.23 29.63 -4.06
CA PRO A 130 -1.31 29.67 -5.19
C PRO A 130 -1.06 31.13 -5.61
N LEU A 131 0.22 31.52 -5.70
CA LEU A 131 0.63 32.89 -6.05
C LEU A 131 0.19 33.31 -7.47
N HIS A 132 -0.05 32.33 -8.35
CA HIS A 132 -0.46 32.55 -9.75
C HIS A 132 0.42 33.55 -10.54
N HIS A 133 1.72 33.62 -10.22
CA HIS A 133 2.64 34.49 -10.94
C HIS A 133 2.73 34.12 -12.44
N PRO A 134 2.64 35.11 -13.35
CA PRO A 134 2.85 34.87 -14.76
C PRO A 134 4.24 34.29 -15.01
N PHE A 135 4.33 33.31 -15.92
CA PHE A 135 5.59 32.69 -16.28
C PHE A 135 6.64 33.72 -16.74
N SER A 136 6.21 34.77 -17.46
CA SER A 136 7.08 35.86 -17.91
C SER A 136 7.67 36.73 -16.80
N GLN A 137 7.20 36.58 -15.55
CA GLN A 137 7.66 37.32 -14.37
C GLN A 137 8.28 36.39 -13.31
N THR A 138 8.42 35.09 -13.61
CA THR A 138 9.13 34.14 -12.76
C THR A 138 10.63 34.29 -12.99
N ILE A 139 11.42 34.48 -11.92
CA ILE A 139 12.88 34.57 -11.94
C ILE A 139 13.47 33.28 -11.37
#